data_AF-A0A932JL06-F1
#
_entry.id   AF-A0A932JL06-F1
#
_cell.length_a   1.000
_cell.length_b   1.000
_cell.length_c   1.000
_cell.angle_alpha   90.00
_cell.angle_beta   90.00
_cell.angle_gamma   90.00
#
_symmetry.space_group_name_H-M   'P 1'
#
loop_
_entity.id
_entity.type
_entity.pdbx_description
1 polymer ?
#
loop_
_entity_poly.entity_id
_entity_poly.type
_entity_poly.pdbx_seq_one_letter_code
_entity_poly.pdbx_strand_id
1 'polypeptide(L)'
;MRGGPLLAAFLAASAGASPFSPKIAEWADRGFALSQQASAEDGALSALAAVYTPKNSGGDRLELYVAIKDKAYLGYTHPSTVDRLTLEPSPDGRFTDLFGDGSRVLAYRATDSLRETQLSILRWRRFKIERVAVFPEGRFLRLGKEGSPVIAARSLPLGQQVQVSCRDFGTVSRTAFKTSLHAPRSGTFVDVSDRHPAYFESEIARKEKALTALKGSLEENAGEYLGLALSSYFDYAALGRARAGWERLRSFFAVPSYAPSSVKACMTAMEKDLRRWLKVPTNWP
;
A
#
# COMPACT_ATOMS: atom_id res chain seq x y z
N MET A 1 65.23 8.51 -21.56
CA MET A 1 63.75 8.49 -21.52
C MET A 1 63.27 7.25 -22.25
N ARG A 2 62.85 6.21 -21.52
CA ARG A 2 62.26 4.97 -22.07
C ARG A 2 60.83 4.89 -21.55
N GLY A 3 59.86 5.09 -22.44
CA GLY A 3 58.43 4.87 -22.14
C GLY A 3 58.06 3.46 -22.56
N GLY A 4 57.70 2.60 -21.60
CA GLY A 4 57.07 1.31 -21.86
C GLY A 4 55.55 1.44 -21.74
N PRO A 5 54.75 0.78 -22.60
CA PRO A 5 53.30 0.83 -22.49
C PRO A 5 52.85 -0.12 -21.38
N LEU A 6 52.13 0.43 -20.40
CA LEU A 6 51.35 -0.33 -19.43
C LEU A 6 50.15 -0.96 -20.13
N LEU A 7 50.20 -2.27 -20.35
CA LEU A 7 49.05 -3.09 -20.70
C LEU A 7 48.10 -3.16 -19.49
N ALA A 8 47.00 -2.41 -19.55
CA ALA A 8 45.89 -2.55 -18.63
C ALA A 8 45.06 -3.79 -19.04
N ALA A 9 45.20 -4.88 -18.30
CA ALA A 9 44.31 -6.03 -18.40
C ALA A 9 42.96 -5.67 -17.74
N PHE A 10 41.93 -5.41 -18.55
CA PHE A 10 40.56 -5.38 -18.08
C PHE A 10 40.12 -6.81 -17.73
N LEU A 11 40.01 -7.09 -16.43
CA LEU A 11 39.27 -8.25 -15.93
C LEU A 11 37.79 -8.06 -16.26
N ALA A 12 37.33 -8.72 -17.31
CA ALA A 12 35.90 -8.91 -17.55
C ALA A 12 35.37 -9.83 -16.45
N ALA A 13 34.66 -9.26 -15.48
CA ALA A 13 33.85 -10.05 -14.57
C ALA A 13 32.81 -10.82 -15.40
N SER A 14 32.93 -12.14 -15.41
CA SER A 14 31.91 -13.01 -16.00
C SER A 14 30.61 -12.81 -15.22
N ALA A 15 29.66 -12.07 -15.81
CA ALA A 15 28.29 -12.04 -15.34
C ALA A 15 27.76 -13.47 -15.46
N GLY A 16 27.72 -14.19 -14.32
CA GLY A 16 27.12 -15.52 -14.26
C GLY A 16 25.68 -15.46 -14.77
N ALA A 17 25.27 -16.46 -15.55
CA ALA A 17 23.90 -16.54 -16.04
C ALA A 17 22.93 -16.52 -14.85
N SER A 18 21.90 -15.67 -14.93
CA SER A 18 20.88 -15.57 -13.89
C SER A 18 20.23 -16.93 -13.62
N PRO A 19 20.07 -17.35 -12.35
CA PRO A 19 19.42 -18.62 -12.01
C PRO A 19 17.95 -18.68 -12.47
N PHE A 20 17.36 -17.53 -12.82
CA PHE A 20 15.99 -17.44 -13.30
C PHE A 20 15.84 -17.56 -14.81
N SER A 21 16.93 -17.44 -15.59
CA SER A 21 16.87 -17.50 -17.06
C SER A 21 16.19 -18.77 -17.60
N PRO A 22 16.47 -19.98 -17.07
CA PRO A 22 15.77 -21.19 -17.51
C PRO A 22 14.25 -21.15 -17.27
N LYS A 23 13.81 -20.49 -16.19
CA LYS A 23 12.39 -20.36 -15.85
C LYS A 23 11.65 -19.37 -16.73
N ILE A 24 12.31 -18.28 -17.10
CA ILE A 24 11.77 -17.33 -18.07
C ILE A 24 11.65 -18.00 -19.46
N ALA A 25 12.67 -18.77 -19.87
CA ALA A 25 12.64 -19.52 -21.14
C ALA A 25 11.51 -20.56 -21.16
N GLU A 26 11.31 -21.31 -20.07
CA GLU A 26 10.21 -22.29 -19.93
C GLU A 26 8.83 -21.67 -20.20
N TRP A 27 8.60 -20.42 -19.76
CA TRP A 27 7.36 -19.70 -20.05
C TRP A 27 7.28 -19.19 -21.50
N ALA A 28 8.40 -18.75 -22.06
CA ALA A 28 8.48 -18.34 -23.45
C ALA A 28 8.10 -19.50 -24.40
N ASP A 29 8.60 -20.70 -24.12
CA ASP A 29 8.31 -21.93 -24.87
C ASP A 29 6.82 -22.33 -24.78
N ARG A 30 6.16 -21.96 -23.68
CA ARG A 30 4.70 -22.15 -23.48
C ARG A 30 3.85 -21.06 -24.14
N GLY A 31 4.45 -20.15 -24.89
CA GLY A 31 3.75 -19.08 -25.59
C GLY A 31 3.40 -17.88 -24.71
N PHE A 32 4.12 -17.68 -23.59
CA PHE A 32 3.99 -16.47 -22.77
C PHE A 32 5.12 -15.48 -23.06
N ALA A 33 4.86 -14.19 -22.89
CA ALA A 33 5.86 -13.13 -22.94
C ALA A 33 6.04 -12.55 -21.53
N LEU A 34 7.28 -12.29 -21.13
CA LEU A 34 7.57 -11.57 -19.89
C LEU A 34 7.19 -10.10 -20.05
N SER A 35 6.18 -9.63 -19.33
CA SER A 35 5.68 -8.25 -19.43
C SER A 35 6.21 -7.34 -18.32
N GLN A 36 6.41 -7.87 -17.12
CA GLN A 36 7.01 -7.16 -15.98
C GLN A 36 7.92 -8.09 -15.18
N GLN A 37 8.95 -7.52 -14.55
CA GLN A 37 9.74 -8.24 -13.55
C GLN A 37 10.29 -7.32 -12.48
N ALA A 38 10.46 -7.86 -11.28
CA ALA A 38 11.19 -7.24 -10.18
C ALA A 38 12.06 -8.31 -9.51
N SER A 39 13.35 -8.01 -9.34
CA SER A 39 14.29 -8.91 -8.68
C SER A 39 14.95 -8.26 -7.48
N ALA A 40 15.41 -9.08 -6.55
CA ALA A 40 16.11 -8.66 -5.35
C ALA A 40 17.06 -9.76 -4.90
N GLU A 41 18.19 -9.35 -4.34
CA GLU A 41 19.22 -10.27 -3.84
C GLU A 41 19.60 -9.88 -2.41
N ASP A 42 19.93 -10.88 -1.60
CA ASP A 42 20.48 -10.74 -0.27
C ASP A 42 21.36 -11.96 0.07
N GLY A 43 22.67 -11.76 0.02
CA GLY A 43 23.66 -12.82 0.19
C GLY A 43 23.47 -13.95 -0.82
N ALA A 44 23.20 -15.16 -0.33
CA ALA A 44 23.02 -16.36 -1.17
C ALA A 44 21.58 -16.55 -1.67
N LEU A 45 20.65 -15.66 -1.29
CA LEU A 45 19.25 -15.70 -1.69
C LEU A 45 18.99 -14.63 -2.75
N SER A 46 18.30 -15.02 -3.81
CA SER A 46 17.72 -14.07 -4.76
C SER A 46 16.24 -14.40 -4.98
N ALA A 47 15.45 -13.40 -5.36
CA ALA A 47 14.08 -13.60 -5.77
C ALA A 47 13.77 -12.85 -7.04
N LEU A 48 12.81 -13.39 -7.78
CA LEU A 48 12.23 -12.81 -8.98
C LEU A 48 10.72 -12.89 -8.86
N ALA A 49 10.06 -11.74 -8.95
CA ALA A 49 8.63 -11.65 -9.22
C ALA A 49 8.48 -11.29 -10.71
N ALA A 50 7.69 -12.04 -11.46
CA ALA A 50 7.58 -11.90 -12.91
C ALA A 50 6.12 -12.04 -13.36
N VAL A 51 5.67 -11.13 -14.22
CA VAL A 51 4.36 -11.20 -14.88
C VAL A 51 4.55 -11.71 -16.29
N TYR A 52 3.79 -12.73 -16.64
CA TYR A 52 3.78 -13.39 -17.93
C TYR A 52 2.43 -13.21 -18.62
N THR A 53 2.44 -12.69 -19.84
CA THR A 53 1.26 -12.45 -20.67
C THR A 53 1.20 -13.48 -21.80
N PRO A 54 0.10 -14.23 -21.96
CA PRO A 54 -0.01 -15.22 -23.04
C PRO A 54 -0.14 -14.54 -24.41
N LYS A 55 0.48 -15.12 -25.44
CA LYS A 55 0.43 -14.58 -26.81
C LYS A 55 -0.92 -14.76 -27.50
N ASN A 56 -1.62 -15.87 -27.21
CA ASN A 56 -2.75 -16.35 -28.03
C ASN A 56 -4.05 -16.51 -27.21
N SER A 57 -4.37 -15.52 -26.37
CA SER A 57 -5.46 -15.52 -25.37
C SER A 57 -5.14 -16.24 -24.05
N GLY A 58 -5.82 -15.81 -22.99
CA GLY A 58 -5.57 -16.20 -21.60
C GLY A 58 -5.34 -14.97 -20.71
N GLY A 59 -5.46 -15.14 -19.39
CA GLY A 59 -5.14 -14.09 -18.42
C GLY A 59 -3.64 -14.04 -18.11
N ASP A 60 -3.14 -12.87 -17.71
CA ASP A 60 -1.77 -12.73 -17.24
C ASP A 60 -1.53 -13.59 -16.00
N ARG A 61 -0.26 -13.91 -15.75
CA ARG A 61 0.16 -14.76 -14.64
C ARG A 61 1.33 -14.12 -13.92
N LEU A 62 1.20 -13.94 -12.61
CA LEU A 62 2.28 -13.54 -11.73
C LEU A 62 2.92 -14.80 -11.15
N GLU A 63 4.22 -14.94 -11.34
CA GLU A 63 5.02 -15.98 -10.70
C GLU A 63 6.08 -15.36 -9.82
N LEU A 64 6.41 -16.08 -8.76
CA LEU A 64 7.46 -15.69 -7.84
C LEU A 64 8.42 -16.85 -7.60
N TYR A 65 9.68 -16.58 -7.88
CA TYR A 65 10.79 -17.50 -7.73
C TYR A 65 11.69 -17.04 -6.61
N VAL A 66 12.24 -18.00 -5.88
CA VAL A 66 13.38 -17.78 -4.98
C VAL A 66 14.50 -18.69 -5.45
N ALA A 67 15.70 -18.17 -5.60
CA ALA A 67 16.88 -18.96 -5.90
C ALA A 67 17.84 -18.98 -4.72
N ILE A 68 18.44 -20.16 -4.52
CA ILE A 68 19.55 -20.37 -3.58
C ILE A 68 20.70 -20.89 -4.42
N LYS A 69 21.81 -20.13 -4.45
CA LYS A 69 22.92 -20.38 -5.37
C LYS A 69 22.43 -20.34 -6.84
N ASP A 70 22.59 -21.43 -7.57
CA ASP A 70 22.28 -21.61 -8.98
C ASP A 70 20.90 -22.21 -9.25
N LYS A 71 20.14 -22.57 -8.20
CA LYS A 71 18.85 -23.25 -8.33
C LYS A 71 17.69 -22.33 -7.99
N ALA A 72 16.81 -22.11 -8.98
CA ALA A 72 15.56 -21.38 -8.80
C ALA A 72 14.38 -22.31 -8.49
N TYR A 73 13.58 -21.92 -7.50
CA TYR A 73 12.39 -22.63 -7.04
C TYR A 73 11.17 -21.74 -7.28
N LEU A 74 10.19 -22.25 -8.03
CA LEU A 74 8.87 -21.62 -8.10
C LEU A 74 8.19 -21.78 -6.75
N GLY A 75 7.85 -20.68 -6.12
CA GLY A 75 7.19 -20.72 -4.83
C GLY A 75 5.75 -20.23 -4.85
N TYR A 76 5.41 -19.31 -5.76
CA TYR A 76 4.07 -18.73 -5.81
C TYR A 76 3.63 -18.44 -7.24
N THR A 77 2.35 -18.66 -7.52
CA THR A 77 1.75 -18.46 -8.82
C THR A 77 0.31 -17.97 -8.65
N HIS A 78 -0.10 -16.95 -9.39
CA HIS A 78 -1.43 -16.35 -9.27
C HIS A 78 -1.86 -15.71 -10.61
N PRO A 79 -3.15 -15.77 -10.99
CA PRO A 79 -3.69 -14.94 -12.07
C PRO A 79 -3.40 -13.46 -11.80
N SER A 80 -3.03 -12.70 -12.82
CA SER A 80 -2.53 -11.34 -12.63
C SER A 80 -3.32 -10.34 -13.48
N THR A 81 -3.43 -9.14 -12.93
CA THR A 81 -3.80 -7.90 -13.63
C THR A 81 -2.77 -6.81 -13.29
N VAL A 82 -1.58 -7.23 -12.87
CA VAL A 82 -0.52 -6.36 -12.34
C VAL A 82 0.19 -5.64 -13.47
N ASP A 83 0.06 -4.32 -13.48
CA ASP A 83 0.72 -3.42 -14.42
C ASP A 83 2.12 -3.02 -13.93
N ARG A 84 2.30 -2.93 -12.61
CA ARG A 84 3.59 -2.55 -12.00
C ARG A 84 3.91 -3.43 -10.80
N LEU A 85 5.15 -3.87 -10.75
CA LEU A 85 5.66 -4.79 -9.74
C LEU A 85 6.97 -4.28 -9.15
N THR A 86 7.08 -4.29 -7.82
CA THR A 86 8.31 -3.93 -7.11
C THR A 86 8.52 -4.87 -5.93
N LEU A 87 9.74 -5.37 -5.74
CA LEU A 87 10.10 -6.07 -4.49
C LEU A 87 10.43 -5.05 -3.40
N GLU A 88 9.66 -5.08 -2.32
CA GLU A 88 9.70 -4.09 -1.25
C GLU A 88 10.58 -4.61 -0.09
N PRO A 89 11.69 -3.93 0.25
CA PRO A 89 12.46 -4.29 1.43
C PRO A 89 11.67 -3.95 2.70
N SER A 90 11.85 -4.73 3.76
CA SER A 90 11.46 -4.32 5.09
C SER A 90 12.47 -3.27 5.63
N PRO A 91 12.14 -2.52 6.69
CA PRO A 91 13.09 -1.61 7.34
C PRO A 91 14.32 -2.33 7.89
N ASP A 92 14.19 -3.63 8.16
CA ASP A 92 15.25 -4.49 8.68
C ASP A 92 16.12 -5.08 7.55
N GLY A 93 15.76 -4.81 6.28
CA GLY A 93 16.43 -5.35 5.10
C GLY A 93 15.52 -6.21 4.23
N ARG A 94 16.13 -6.89 3.26
CA ARG A 94 15.45 -7.85 2.37
C ARG A 94 15.47 -9.23 3.02
N PHE A 95 14.48 -10.08 2.70
CA PHE A 95 14.43 -11.47 3.16
C PHE A 95 14.59 -11.63 4.68
N THR A 96 14.00 -10.76 5.49
CA THR A 96 14.19 -10.77 6.94
C THR A 96 13.30 -11.80 7.63
N ASP A 97 13.74 -12.30 8.79
CA ASP A 97 12.92 -13.15 9.66
C ASP A 97 12.04 -12.29 10.56
N LEU A 98 10.97 -11.73 9.97
CA LEU A 98 10.05 -10.86 10.70
C LEU A 98 9.29 -11.59 11.83
N PHE A 99 9.21 -12.92 11.77
CA PHE A 99 8.44 -13.73 12.71
C PHE A 99 9.30 -14.38 13.81
N GLY A 100 10.63 -14.31 13.68
CA GLY A 100 11.58 -14.92 14.62
C GLY A 100 11.53 -16.46 14.62
N ASP A 101 11.14 -17.08 13.51
CA ASP A 101 10.94 -18.54 13.42
C ASP A 101 11.79 -19.24 12.35
N GLY A 102 12.84 -18.54 11.90
CA GLY A 102 13.79 -19.00 10.90
C GLY A 102 13.28 -18.91 9.46
N SER A 103 12.08 -18.38 9.25
CA SER A 103 11.57 -18.11 7.89
C SER A 103 12.13 -16.81 7.33
N ARG A 104 11.98 -16.63 6.01
CA ARG A 104 12.42 -15.42 5.30
C ARG A 104 11.20 -14.76 4.68
N VAL A 105 11.00 -13.48 4.94
CA VAL A 105 9.87 -12.73 4.39
C VAL A 105 10.25 -12.07 3.07
N LEU A 106 9.45 -12.32 2.06
CA LEU A 106 9.51 -11.66 0.77
C LEU A 106 8.25 -10.83 0.59
N ALA A 107 8.42 -9.53 0.39
CA ALA A 107 7.33 -8.63 0.16
C ALA A 107 7.41 -8.05 -1.26
N TYR A 108 6.25 -7.93 -1.89
CA TYR A 108 6.15 -7.26 -3.18
C TYR A 108 4.95 -6.34 -3.19
N ARG A 109 5.15 -5.17 -3.80
CA ARG A 109 4.11 -4.22 -4.11
C ARG A 109 3.66 -4.47 -5.55
N ALA A 110 2.36 -4.64 -5.73
CA ALA A 110 1.74 -4.77 -7.03
C ALA A 110 0.71 -3.66 -7.20
N THR A 111 0.75 -2.98 -8.34
CA THR A 111 -0.30 -2.05 -8.78
C THR A 111 -0.99 -2.66 -9.98
N ASP A 112 -2.31 -2.80 -9.92
CA ASP A 112 -3.10 -3.33 -11.02
C ASP A 112 -3.50 -2.25 -12.03
N SER A 113 -4.19 -2.67 -13.09
CA SER A 113 -4.70 -1.79 -14.14
C SER A 113 -5.78 -0.79 -13.69
N LEU A 114 -6.43 -1.05 -12.56
CA LEU A 114 -7.34 -0.11 -11.90
C LEU A 114 -6.60 0.88 -10.97
N ARG A 115 -5.25 0.81 -10.96
CA ARG A 115 -4.35 1.58 -10.09
C ARG A 115 -4.51 1.25 -8.61
N GLU A 116 -5.14 0.12 -8.27
CA GLU A 116 -5.15 -0.37 -6.91
C GLU A 116 -3.77 -0.91 -6.57
N THR A 117 -3.21 -0.44 -5.46
CA THR A 117 -1.90 -0.86 -4.99
C THR A 117 -2.06 -1.76 -3.77
N GLN A 118 -1.37 -2.89 -3.76
CA GLN A 118 -1.34 -3.82 -2.63
C GLN A 118 0.09 -4.24 -2.30
N LEU A 119 0.37 -4.41 -1.01
CA LEU A 119 1.58 -5.05 -0.51
C LEU A 119 1.22 -6.49 -0.16
N SER A 120 1.79 -7.45 -0.90
CA SER A 120 1.65 -8.87 -0.60
C SER A 120 2.88 -9.36 0.16
N ILE A 121 2.63 -10.09 1.25
CA ILE A 121 3.67 -10.66 2.09
C ILE A 121 3.68 -12.18 1.92
N LEU A 122 4.83 -12.67 1.51
CA LEU A 122 5.13 -14.07 1.28
C LEU A 122 6.18 -14.53 2.29
N ARG A 123 6.09 -15.80 2.68
CA ARG A 123 6.99 -16.43 3.63
C ARG A 123 7.67 -17.62 2.98
N TRP A 124 9.00 -17.57 2.92
CA TRP A 124 9.84 -18.65 2.44
C TRP A 124 10.34 -19.50 3.61
N ARG A 125 10.02 -20.80 3.58
CA ARG A 125 10.48 -21.78 4.57
C ARG A 125 10.61 -23.16 3.92
N ARG A 126 11.75 -23.82 4.12
CA ARG A 126 12.01 -25.19 3.62
C ARG A 126 11.64 -25.39 2.14
N PHE A 127 12.12 -24.48 1.30
CA PHE A 127 11.87 -24.49 -0.15
C PHE A 127 10.41 -24.30 -0.59
N LYS A 128 9.55 -23.78 0.30
CA LYS A 128 8.16 -23.45 0.01
C LYS A 128 7.89 -21.98 0.27
N ILE A 129 7.10 -21.35 -0.59
CA ILE A 129 6.56 -20.01 -0.37
C ILE A 129 5.09 -20.13 0.00
N GLU A 130 4.71 -19.44 1.07
CA GLU A 130 3.32 -19.33 1.51
C GLU A 130 2.93 -17.85 1.52
N ARG A 131 1.74 -17.53 1.00
CA ARG A 131 1.19 -16.17 1.14
C ARG A 131 0.64 -16.01 2.55
N VAL A 132 1.17 -15.04 3.28
CA VAL A 132 0.79 -14.81 4.69
C VAL A 132 -0.20 -13.67 4.82
N ALA A 133 -0.04 -12.59 4.03
CA ALA A 133 -0.90 -11.43 4.15
C ALA A 133 -0.94 -10.58 2.88
N VAL A 134 -1.96 -9.72 2.81
CA VAL A 134 -2.20 -8.75 1.74
C VAL A 134 -2.70 -7.48 2.37
N PHE A 135 -2.03 -6.37 2.07
CA PHE A 135 -2.35 -5.07 2.65
C PHE A 135 -2.67 -4.07 1.55
N PRO A 136 -3.91 -3.58 1.46
CA PRO A 136 -4.27 -2.47 0.58
C PRO A 136 -3.40 -1.25 0.89
N GLU A 137 -2.78 -0.71 -0.14
CA GLU A 137 -1.77 0.35 -0.10
C GLU A 137 -0.73 0.18 1.02
N GLY A 138 -0.41 -1.07 1.33
CA GLY A 138 0.52 -1.41 2.41
C GLY A 138 1.90 -0.83 2.16
N ARG A 139 2.55 -0.39 3.24
CA ARG A 139 3.97 -0.04 3.26
C ARG A 139 4.59 -0.42 4.58
N PHE A 140 5.84 -0.86 4.54
CA PHE A 140 6.60 -1.02 5.77
C PHE A 140 6.95 0.33 6.39
N LEU A 141 6.94 0.38 7.72
CA LEU A 141 7.38 1.49 8.53
C LEU A 141 8.21 0.96 9.69
N ARG A 142 9.15 1.77 10.17
CA ARG A 142 9.76 1.60 11.49
C ARG A 142 9.19 2.66 12.42
N LEU A 143 8.47 2.24 13.46
CA LEU A 143 7.88 3.15 14.44
C LEU A 143 8.75 3.19 15.69
N GLY A 144 9.39 4.33 15.95
CA GLY A 144 10.36 4.49 17.04
C GLY A 144 11.78 4.06 16.66
N LYS A 145 12.77 4.47 17.47
CA LYS A 145 14.21 4.23 17.17
C LYS A 145 14.61 2.76 17.24
N GLU A 146 13.98 1.98 18.11
CA GLU A 146 14.23 0.54 18.32
C GLU A 146 13.03 -0.32 17.91
N GLY A 147 12.02 0.27 17.26
CA GLY A 147 10.77 -0.42 16.99
C GLY A 147 10.91 -1.53 15.97
N SER A 148 10.18 -2.63 16.20
CA SER A 148 9.97 -3.67 15.20
C SER A 148 9.28 -3.09 13.95
N PRO A 149 9.55 -3.65 12.78
CA PRO A 149 8.90 -3.22 11.56
C PRO A 149 7.40 -3.49 11.64
N VAL A 150 6.62 -2.48 11.25
CA VAL A 150 5.16 -2.58 11.12
C VAL A 150 4.76 -2.30 9.68
N ILE A 151 3.55 -2.70 9.31
CA ILE A 151 2.95 -2.36 8.02
C ILE A 151 1.82 -1.39 8.26
N ALA A 152 1.91 -0.20 7.65
CA ALA A 152 0.76 0.69 7.54
C ALA A 152 -0.02 0.33 6.28
N ALA A 153 -1.27 -0.08 6.46
CA ALA A 153 -2.21 -0.38 5.39
C ALA A 153 -3.30 0.69 5.33
N ARG A 154 -3.69 1.11 4.12
CA ARG A 154 -4.78 2.06 3.92
C ARG A 154 -5.90 1.38 3.14
N SER A 155 -7.06 1.28 3.78
CA SER A 155 -8.27 0.72 3.18
C SER A 155 -9.28 1.83 2.90
N LEU A 156 -10.20 1.60 1.97
CA LEU A 156 -11.32 2.50 1.67
C LEU A 156 -12.61 1.89 2.22
N PRO A 157 -12.94 2.09 3.52
CA PRO A 157 -14.05 1.40 4.17
C PRO A 157 -15.43 1.81 3.63
N LEU A 158 -15.51 2.93 2.93
CA LEU A 158 -16.73 3.46 2.31
C LEU A 158 -16.81 3.15 0.80
N GLY A 159 -15.93 2.28 0.29
CA GLY A 159 -15.80 1.96 -1.14
C GLY A 159 -14.75 2.81 -1.85
N GLN A 160 -14.43 2.44 -3.09
CA GLN A 160 -13.40 3.11 -3.92
C GLN A 160 -13.64 4.61 -4.10
N GLN A 161 -14.89 5.04 -4.01
CA GLN A 161 -15.29 6.43 -4.11
C GLN A 161 -16.39 6.73 -3.08
N VAL A 162 -16.31 7.89 -2.45
CA VAL A 162 -17.34 8.42 -1.55
C VAL A 162 -17.93 9.64 -2.21
N GLN A 163 -19.19 9.54 -2.62
CA GLN A 163 -19.93 10.67 -3.17
C GLN A 163 -20.89 11.21 -2.13
N VAL A 164 -20.87 12.52 -1.91
CA VAL A 164 -21.92 13.23 -1.18
C VAL A 164 -22.45 14.33 -2.08
N SER A 165 -23.76 14.43 -2.21
CA SER A 165 -24.39 15.44 -3.06
C SER A 165 -25.78 15.80 -2.59
N CYS A 166 -26.24 16.95 -3.08
CA CYS A 166 -27.57 17.51 -2.91
C CYS A 166 -27.95 18.20 -4.23
N ARG A 167 -29.05 18.97 -4.23
CA ARG A 167 -29.48 19.75 -5.42
C ARG A 167 -28.44 20.78 -5.89
N ASP A 168 -27.80 21.48 -4.96
CA ASP A 168 -26.99 22.67 -5.24
C ASP A 168 -25.48 22.41 -5.17
N PHE A 169 -25.06 21.20 -4.78
CA PHE A 169 -23.66 20.85 -4.58
C PHE A 169 -23.44 19.33 -4.66
N GLY A 170 -22.29 18.91 -5.17
CA GLY A 170 -21.89 17.52 -5.19
C GLY A 170 -20.38 17.38 -5.23
N THR A 171 -19.86 16.39 -4.52
CA THR A 171 -18.43 16.09 -4.56
C THR A 171 -18.18 14.61 -4.40
N VAL A 172 -17.04 14.17 -4.92
CA VAL A 172 -16.59 12.79 -4.90
C VAL A 172 -15.18 12.74 -4.35
N SER A 173 -14.93 11.89 -3.37
CA SER A 173 -13.61 11.61 -2.83
C SER A 173 -13.15 10.21 -3.18
N ARG A 174 -11.85 10.07 -3.48
CA ARG A 174 -11.16 8.77 -3.64
C ARG A 174 -10.11 8.53 -2.55
N THR A 175 -10.03 9.45 -1.59
CA THR A 175 -8.92 9.54 -0.62
C THR A 175 -9.41 9.40 0.82
N ALA A 176 -10.63 8.88 1.05
CA ALA A 176 -11.22 8.62 2.36
C ALA A 176 -10.67 7.33 3.01
N PHE A 177 -9.36 7.31 3.24
CA PHE A 177 -8.64 6.13 3.73
C PHE A 177 -8.80 5.94 5.24
N LYS A 178 -9.04 4.70 5.65
CA LYS A 178 -8.78 4.22 7.02
C LYS A 178 -7.40 3.57 7.07
N THR A 179 -6.52 4.14 7.90
CA THR A 179 -5.22 3.55 8.19
C THR A 179 -5.34 2.50 9.29
N SER A 180 -4.60 1.39 9.14
CA SER A 180 -4.38 0.38 10.19
C SER A 180 -2.90 0.01 10.22
N LEU A 181 -2.40 -0.32 11.40
CA LEU A 181 -1.01 -0.72 11.62
C LEU A 181 -0.97 -2.19 11.99
N HIS A 182 -0.08 -2.94 11.33
CA HIS A 182 0.03 -4.38 11.51
C HIS A 182 1.45 -4.78 11.87
N ALA A 183 1.63 -5.57 12.92
CA ALA A 183 2.93 -6.09 13.33
C ALA A 183 3.00 -7.61 13.13
N PRO A 184 4.18 -8.16 12.80
CA PRO A 184 4.36 -9.60 12.73
C PRO A 184 4.27 -10.21 14.14
N ARG A 185 3.48 -11.27 14.28
CA ARG A 185 3.33 -12.04 15.52
C ARG A 185 3.00 -13.49 15.20
N SER A 186 3.84 -14.41 15.69
CA SER A 186 3.57 -15.86 15.61
C SER A 186 3.24 -16.36 14.18
N GLY A 187 3.97 -15.86 13.17
CA GLY A 187 3.79 -16.27 11.78
C GLY A 187 2.65 -15.58 11.02
N THR A 188 1.91 -14.66 11.64
CA THR A 188 0.87 -13.85 11.00
C THR A 188 1.09 -12.36 11.30
N PHE A 189 0.29 -11.49 10.69
CA PHE A 189 0.26 -10.08 11.03
C PHE A 189 -1.00 -9.77 11.83
N VAL A 190 -0.84 -9.01 12.91
CA VAL A 190 -1.93 -8.62 13.80
C VAL A 190 -2.06 -7.10 13.86
N ASP A 191 -3.28 -6.60 13.95
CA ASP A 191 -3.55 -5.17 14.15
C ASP A 191 -2.95 -4.73 15.50
N VAL A 192 -2.18 -3.65 15.45
CA VAL A 192 -1.50 -3.02 16.59
C VAL A 192 -1.74 -1.51 16.61
N SER A 193 -2.78 -1.04 15.92
CA SER A 193 -3.09 0.40 15.79
C SER A 193 -3.24 1.07 17.17
N ASP A 194 -3.86 0.39 18.12
CA ASP A 194 -4.05 0.83 19.51
C ASP A 194 -2.73 1.05 20.27
N ARG A 195 -1.65 0.38 19.88
CA ARG A 195 -0.32 0.48 20.52
C ARG A 195 0.53 1.62 19.97
N HIS A 196 0.07 2.31 18.93
CA HIS A 196 0.83 3.36 18.26
C HIS A 196 0.07 4.69 18.19
N PRO A 197 -0.40 5.25 19.32
CA PRO A 197 -1.17 6.49 19.30
C PRO A 197 -0.38 7.66 18.71
N ALA A 198 0.94 7.74 18.97
CA ALA A 198 1.80 8.79 18.43
C ALA A 198 1.82 8.84 16.89
N TYR A 199 1.69 7.69 16.23
CA TYR A 199 1.59 7.64 14.76
C TYR A 199 0.31 8.36 14.29
N PHE A 200 -0.84 8.01 14.88
CA PHE A 200 -2.12 8.60 14.50
C PHE A 200 -2.20 10.09 14.86
N GLU A 201 -1.67 10.51 16.01
CA GLU A 201 -1.59 11.94 16.34
C GLU A 201 -0.78 12.72 15.30
N SER A 202 0.34 12.16 14.82
CA SER A 202 1.14 12.79 13.77
C SER A 202 0.42 12.85 12.42
N GLU A 203 -0.34 11.81 12.07
CA GLU A 203 -1.13 11.77 10.84
C GLU A 203 -2.32 12.73 10.90
N ILE A 204 -3.00 12.83 12.05
CA ILE A 204 -4.04 13.82 12.30
C ILE A 204 -3.48 15.22 12.11
N ALA A 205 -2.36 15.57 12.77
CA ALA A 205 -1.75 16.89 12.65
C ALA A 205 -1.35 17.21 11.20
N ARG A 206 -0.79 16.22 10.47
CA ARG A 206 -0.44 16.35 9.05
C ARG A 206 -1.68 16.62 8.19
N LYS A 207 -2.76 15.86 8.40
CA LYS A 207 -4.03 16.00 7.67
C LYS A 207 -4.74 17.31 8.01
N GLU A 208 -4.74 17.75 9.25
CA GLU A 208 -5.30 19.04 9.67
C GLU A 208 -4.56 20.23 9.03
N LYS A 209 -3.24 20.15 8.92
CA LYS A 209 -2.44 21.14 8.18
C LYS A 209 -2.83 21.16 6.70
N ALA A 210 -2.97 19.99 6.07
CA ALA A 210 -3.39 19.89 4.66
C ALA A 210 -4.82 20.42 4.44
N LEU A 211 -5.76 20.07 5.31
CA LEU A 211 -7.12 20.59 5.29
C LEU A 211 -7.15 22.11 5.39
N THR A 212 -6.32 22.69 6.26
CA THR A 212 -6.22 24.15 6.40
C THR A 212 -5.73 24.82 5.12
N ALA A 213 -4.76 24.23 4.42
CA ALA A 213 -4.27 24.73 3.15
C ALA A 213 -5.34 24.68 2.04
N LEU A 214 -6.19 23.64 2.04
CA LEU A 214 -7.26 23.47 1.04
C LEU A 214 -8.48 24.36 1.26
N LYS A 215 -8.65 24.98 2.44
CA LYS A 215 -9.82 25.83 2.74
C LYS A 215 -9.99 27.00 1.76
N GLY A 216 -8.88 27.58 1.29
CA GLY A 216 -8.90 28.72 0.37
C GLY A 216 -9.36 28.39 -1.05
N SER A 217 -9.37 27.09 -1.41
CA SER A 217 -9.72 26.59 -2.75
C SER A 217 -10.73 25.44 -2.67
N LEU A 218 -11.64 25.51 -1.70
CA LEU A 218 -12.58 24.43 -1.37
C LEU A 218 -13.49 24.07 -2.56
N GLU A 219 -13.89 25.04 -3.38
CA GLU A 219 -14.73 24.79 -4.57
C GLU A 219 -14.05 23.85 -5.56
N GLU A 220 -12.75 24.04 -5.79
CA GLU A 220 -11.95 23.21 -6.70
C GLU A 220 -11.51 21.88 -6.04
N ASN A 221 -11.37 21.86 -4.72
CA ASN A 221 -10.73 20.76 -3.98
C ASN A 221 -11.68 20.03 -3.02
N ALA A 222 -13.00 20.20 -3.18
CA ALA A 222 -14.00 19.66 -2.26
C ALA A 222 -13.87 18.14 -2.02
N GLY A 223 -13.53 17.39 -3.06
CA GLY A 223 -13.39 15.92 -2.98
C GLY A 223 -12.16 15.48 -2.20
N GLU A 224 -11.04 16.18 -2.39
CA GLU A 224 -9.80 15.95 -1.64
C GLU A 224 -9.99 16.37 -0.17
N TYR A 225 -10.64 17.52 0.05
CA TYR A 225 -10.96 17.99 1.39
C TYR A 225 -11.83 16.96 2.14
N LEU A 226 -12.92 16.50 1.52
CA LEU A 226 -13.79 15.48 2.11
C LEU A 226 -13.02 14.20 2.44
N GLY A 227 -12.15 13.75 1.53
CA GLY A 227 -11.33 12.55 1.73
C GLY A 227 -10.38 12.66 2.90
N LEU A 228 -9.68 13.79 3.01
CA LEU A 228 -8.79 14.08 4.12
C LEU A 228 -9.53 14.23 5.45
N ALA A 229 -10.70 14.86 5.44
CA ALA A 229 -11.53 15.02 6.63
C ALA A 229 -12.06 13.67 7.13
N LEU A 230 -12.50 12.80 6.23
CA LEU A 230 -12.90 11.42 6.54
C LEU A 230 -11.73 10.56 7.02
N SER A 231 -10.57 10.69 6.38
CA SER A 231 -9.35 10.00 6.81
C SER A 231 -8.93 10.43 8.22
N SER A 232 -9.06 11.72 8.54
CA SER A 232 -8.81 12.24 9.88
C SER A 232 -9.80 11.66 10.88
N TYR A 233 -11.10 11.62 10.56
CA TYR A 233 -12.10 10.95 11.41
C TYR A 233 -11.70 9.50 11.75
N PHE A 234 -11.23 8.72 10.78
CA PHE A 234 -10.79 7.35 11.03
C PHE A 234 -9.56 7.26 11.93
N ASP A 235 -8.59 8.18 11.81
CA ASP A 235 -7.44 8.23 12.73
C ASP A 235 -7.87 8.61 14.15
N TYR A 236 -8.77 9.58 14.31
CA TYR A 236 -9.37 9.91 15.61
C TYR A 236 -10.10 8.70 16.20
N ALA A 237 -10.82 7.93 15.37
CA ALA A 237 -11.50 6.72 15.81
C ALA A 237 -10.52 5.62 16.25
N ALA A 238 -9.36 5.47 15.57
CA ALA A 238 -8.31 4.54 15.97
C ALA A 238 -7.72 4.88 17.35
N LEU A 239 -7.77 6.14 17.76
CA LEU A 239 -7.38 6.62 19.10
C LEU A 239 -8.49 6.52 20.15
N GLY A 240 -9.66 5.94 19.82
CA GLY A 240 -10.83 5.95 20.70
C GLY A 240 -11.49 7.34 20.84
N ARG A 241 -11.11 8.30 20.00
CA ARG A 241 -11.56 9.70 20.00
C ARG A 241 -12.53 10.01 18.85
N ALA A 242 -13.32 9.01 18.43
CA ALA A 242 -14.23 9.13 17.28
C ALA A 242 -15.19 10.32 17.37
N ARG A 243 -15.66 10.68 18.57
CA ARG A 243 -16.51 11.86 18.79
C ARG A 243 -15.81 13.17 18.42
N ALA A 244 -14.56 13.34 18.84
CA ALA A 244 -13.77 14.52 18.48
C ALA A 244 -13.50 14.55 16.96
N GLY A 245 -13.22 13.39 16.35
CA GLY A 245 -13.08 13.27 14.91
C GLY A 245 -14.35 13.67 14.16
N TRP A 246 -15.52 13.31 14.67
CA TRP A 246 -16.82 13.69 14.11
C TRP A 246 -17.04 15.21 14.19
N GLU A 247 -16.82 15.80 15.37
CA GLU A 247 -16.90 17.27 15.55
C GLU A 247 -15.99 18.03 14.59
N ARG A 248 -14.79 17.51 14.32
CA ARG A 248 -13.87 18.06 13.30
C ARG A 248 -14.41 17.89 11.89
N LEU A 249 -14.88 16.70 11.52
CA LEU A 249 -15.43 16.42 10.19
C LEU A 249 -16.62 17.33 9.87
N ARG A 250 -17.47 17.62 10.86
CA ARG A 250 -18.61 18.55 10.70
C ARG A 250 -18.22 19.94 10.23
N SER A 251 -16.99 20.39 10.47
CA SER A 251 -16.54 21.69 9.95
C SER A 251 -16.54 21.78 8.42
N PHE A 252 -16.51 20.65 7.71
CA PHE A 252 -16.72 20.59 6.26
C PHE A 252 -18.13 21.04 5.86
N PHE A 253 -19.13 20.76 6.70
CA PHE A 253 -20.54 21.10 6.45
C PHE A 253 -20.94 22.46 7.03
N ALA A 254 -20.01 23.19 7.64
CA ALA A 254 -20.27 24.51 8.19
C ALA A 254 -20.55 25.51 7.06
N VAL A 255 -21.76 26.05 7.04
CA VAL A 255 -22.19 27.04 6.05
C VAL A 255 -22.25 28.43 6.70
N PRO A 256 -21.79 29.50 6.03
CA PRO A 256 -21.94 30.86 6.54
C PRO A 256 -23.40 31.21 6.86
N SER A 257 -23.61 32.06 7.87
CA SER A 257 -24.95 32.44 8.34
C SER A 257 -25.78 33.14 7.25
N TYR A 258 -25.15 33.85 6.33
CA TYR A 258 -25.78 34.54 5.20
C TYR A 258 -26.12 33.63 4.02
N ALA A 259 -25.73 32.34 4.04
CA ALA A 259 -26.02 31.45 2.92
C ALA A 259 -27.53 31.17 2.78
N PRO A 260 -28.02 30.95 1.54
CA PRO A 260 -29.41 30.60 1.28
C PRO A 260 -29.89 29.38 2.07
N SER A 261 -31.19 29.35 2.39
CA SER A 261 -31.79 28.21 3.11
C SER A 261 -31.66 26.89 2.35
N SER A 262 -31.68 26.93 1.01
CA SER A 262 -31.48 25.73 0.17
C SER A 262 -30.09 25.13 0.36
N VAL A 263 -29.04 25.96 0.41
CA VAL A 263 -27.65 25.54 0.64
C VAL A 263 -27.49 24.95 2.05
N LYS A 264 -28.08 25.58 3.07
CA LYS A 264 -28.06 25.06 4.45
C LYS A 264 -28.75 23.69 4.55
N ALA A 265 -29.93 23.55 3.94
CA ALA A 265 -30.66 22.28 3.89
C ALA A 265 -29.87 21.20 3.13
N CYS A 266 -29.24 21.58 2.01
CA CYS A 266 -28.36 20.73 1.23
C CYS A 266 -27.21 20.16 2.08
N MET A 267 -26.41 21.01 2.73
CA MET A 267 -25.25 20.57 3.51
C MET A 267 -25.68 19.73 4.73
N THR A 268 -26.82 20.07 5.35
CA THR A 268 -27.41 19.27 6.44
C THR A 268 -27.81 17.86 5.97
N ALA A 269 -28.37 17.72 4.76
CA ALA A 269 -28.73 16.42 4.19
C ALA A 269 -27.48 15.56 3.95
N MET A 270 -26.43 16.16 3.38
CA MET A 270 -25.16 15.46 3.16
C MET A 270 -24.49 15.03 4.46
N GLU A 271 -24.49 15.89 5.49
CA GLU A 271 -23.98 15.56 6.83
C GLU A 271 -24.74 14.37 7.42
N LYS A 272 -26.08 14.35 7.30
CA LYS A 272 -26.95 13.27 7.77
C LYS A 272 -26.65 11.94 7.06
N ASP A 273 -26.44 11.98 5.76
CA ASP A 273 -26.09 10.79 4.98
C ASP A 273 -24.73 10.24 5.41
N LEU A 274 -23.74 11.12 5.61
CA LEU A 274 -22.41 10.73 6.06
C LEU A 274 -22.43 10.16 7.49
N ARG A 275 -23.17 10.77 8.40
CA ARG A 275 -23.42 10.25 9.76
C ARG A 275 -23.96 8.83 9.71
N ARG A 276 -24.93 8.56 8.84
CA ARG A 276 -25.51 7.21 8.66
C ARG A 276 -24.46 6.22 8.15
N TRP A 277 -23.67 6.57 7.13
CA TRP A 277 -22.64 5.68 6.59
C TRP A 277 -21.54 5.36 7.60
N LEU A 278 -21.13 6.36 8.37
CA LEU A 278 -20.13 6.23 9.43
C LEU A 278 -20.70 5.60 10.73
N LYS A 279 -22.02 5.36 10.79
CA LYS A 279 -22.74 4.86 11.97
C LYS A 279 -22.49 5.72 13.22
N VAL A 280 -22.41 7.03 13.05
CA VAL A 280 -22.17 7.96 14.16
C VAL A 280 -23.43 8.08 15.03
N PRO A 281 -23.33 7.93 16.36
CA PRO A 281 -24.48 8.05 17.27
C PRO A 281 -25.20 9.39 17.11
N THR A 282 -26.54 9.38 17.15
CA THR A 282 -27.38 10.59 16.97
C THR A 282 -27.27 11.58 18.11
N ASN A 283 -26.88 11.12 19.31
CA ASN A 283 -26.68 11.96 20.49
C ASN A 283 -25.33 12.69 20.51
N TRP A 284 -24.43 12.43 19.54
CA TRP A 284 -23.24 13.26 19.37
C TRP A 284 -23.63 14.58 18.70
N PRO A 285 -22.98 15.70 19.05
CA PRO A 285 -23.34 17.00 18.51
C PRO A 285 -23.21 17.06 16.99
#